data_AF-A0A3D3RF82-F1
#
_entry.id   AF-A0A3D3RF82-F1
#
_cell.length_a   1.000
_cell.length_b   1.000
_cell.length_c   1.000
_cell.angle_alpha   90.00
_cell.angle_beta   90.00
_cell.angle_gamma   90.00
#
_symmetry.space_group_name_H-M   'P 1'
#
loop_
_entity.id
_entity.type
_entity.pdbx_description
1 polymer ?
#
loop_
_entity_poly.entity_id
_entity_poly.type
_entity_poly.pdbx_seq_one_letter_code
_entity_poly.pdbx_strand_id
1 'polypeptide(L)'
;MFIVSETLKQLLSGFPIKVEFRELYVTQKGKPYHGHKFFYANVLEEVCCFDYENSKYEATEKGIKGIERLVLDESKCQGYHFFRVGPIPRKTNRSPKSLRGVIWCVSEELATKIHDSGITGVTFVRPEDARKHPAENVAWKPDGQKSS
;
A
#
# COMPACT_ATOMS: atom_id res chain seq x y z
N MET A 1 1.39 1.18 -8.17
CA MET A 1 0.37 1.63 -9.13
C MET A 1 -0.92 0.90 -8.83
N PHE A 2 -2.01 1.64 -8.75
CA PHE A 2 -3.36 1.12 -8.49
C PHE A 2 -4.38 2.01 -9.19
N ILE A 3 -5.58 1.46 -9.44
CA ILE A 3 -6.71 2.22 -9.95
C ILE A 3 -7.46 2.79 -8.75
N VAL A 4 -7.77 4.08 -8.78
CA VAL A 4 -8.49 4.77 -7.71
C VAL A 4 -9.74 5.45 -8.27
N SER A 5 -10.78 5.57 -7.46
CA SER A 5 -11.94 6.41 -7.78
C SER A 5 -11.58 7.90 -7.65
N GLU A 6 -12.43 8.76 -8.19
CA GLU A 6 -12.31 10.22 -8.02
C GLU A 6 -12.27 10.64 -6.54
N THR A 7 -13.11 10.02 -5.70
CA THR A 7 -13.14 10.29 -4.25
C THR A 7 -11.81 9.99 -3.59
N LEU A 8 -11.22 8.82 -3.87
CA LEU A 8 -9.91 8.47 -3.32
C LEU A 8 -8.80 9.37 -3.87
N LYS A 9 -8.86 9.77 -5.15
CA LYS A 9 -7.94 10.76 -5.72
C LYS A 9 -8.01 12.10 -4.99
N GLN A 10 -9.20 12.62 -4.73
CA GLN A 10 -9.39 13.89 -4.00
C GLN A 10 -8.84 13.80 -2.59
N LEU A 11 -9.14 12.69 -1.89
CA LEU A 11 -8.61 12.42 -0.55
C LEU A 11 -7.07 12.41 -0.56
N LEU A 12 -6.45 11.64 -1.45
CA LEU A 12 -4.99 11.56 -1.58
C LEU A 12 -4.35 12.91 -1.91
N SER A 13 -5.02 13.74 -2.70
CA SER A 13 -4.56 15.09 -3.07
C SER A 13 -4.59 16.07 -1.89
N GLY A 14 -5.33 15.74 -0.82
CA GLY A 14 -5.37 16.50 0.43
C GLY A 14 -4.20 16.23 1.38
N PHE A 15 -3.33 15.26 1.04
CA PHE A 15 -2.14 14.92 1.82
C PHE A 15 -0.87 15.30 1.06
N PRO A 16 0.26 15.56 1.75
CA PRO A 16 1.54 15.84 1.11
C PRO A 16 2.19 14.55 0.57
N ILE A 17 1.53 13.90 -0.40
CA ILE A 17 1.96 12.66 -1.05
C ILE A 17 2.41 12.97 -2.48
N LYS A 18 3.56 12.44 -2.91
CA LYS A 18 3.98 12.54 -4.31
C LYS A 18 3.30 11.46 -5.14
N VAL A 19 2.15 11.80 -5.73
CA VAL A 19 1.36 10.89 -6.56
C VAL A 19 1.01 11.52 -7.91
N GLU A 20 1.21 10.76 -8.97
CA GLU A 20 0.73 11.13 -10.31
C GLU A 20 -0.60 10.45 -10.60
N PHE A 21 -1.56 11.23 -11.10
CA PHE A 21 -2.85 10.72 -11.55
C PHE A 21 -2.99 10.78 -13.06
N ARG A 22 -3.50 9.71 -13.67
CA ARG A 22 -3.93 9.71 -15.07
C ARG A 22 -5.36 9.19 -15.19
N GLU A 23 -6.24 9.96 -15.82
CA GLU A 23 -7.63 9.57 -16.00
C GLU A 23 -7.74 8.31 -16.89
N LEU A 24 -8.70 7.46 -16.54
CA LEU A 24 -8.98 6.21 -17.23
C LEU A 24 -10.29 6.29 -17.99
N TYR A 25 -10.26 5.84 -19.24
CA TYR A 25 -11.46 5.51 -19.97
C TYR A 25 -11.91 4.09 -19.61
N VAL A 26 -13.00 3.98 -18.85
CA VAL A 26 -13.52 2.70 -18.38
C VAL A 26 -14.67 2.25 -19.28
N THR A 27 -14.68 0.97 -19.63
CA THR A 27 -15.82 0.33 -20.28
C THR A 27 -16.36 -0.78 -19.38
N GLN A 28 -17.68 -0.94 -19.37
CA GLN A 28 -18.36 -2.02 -18.67
C GLN A 28 -19.17 -2.82 -19.68
N LYS A 29 -18.87 -4.12 -19.81
CA LYS A 29 -19.49 -5.01 -20.80
C LYS A 29 -19.45 -4.43 -22.23
N GLY A 30 -18.31 -3.85 -22.61
CA GLY A 30 -18.06 -3.29 -23.94
C GLY A 30 -18.67 -1.92 -24.22
N LYS A 31 -19.38 -1.31 -23.25
CA LYS A 31 -19.94 0.04 -23.39
C LYS A 31 -19.19 1.05 -22.53
N PRO A 32 -19.11 2.33 -22.92
CA PRO A 32 -18.52 3.37 -22.09
C PRO A 32 -19.21 3.41 -20.72
N TYR A 33 -18.42 3.43 -19.64
CA TYR A 33 -18.93 3.57 -18.29
C TYR A 33 -18.98 5.06 -17.91
N HIS A 34 -20.17 5.53 -17.52
CA HIS A 34 -20.42 6.94 -17.22
C HIS A 34 -20.74 7.23 -15.75
N GLY A 35 -20.61 6.24 -14.86
CA GLY A 35 -20.94 6.40 -13.43
C GLY A 35 -19.87 7.22 -12.69
N HIS A 36 -18.82 6.54 -12.24
CA HIS A 36 -17.67 7.16 -11.58
C HIS A 36 -16.48 7.34 -12.52
N LYS A 37 -15.68 8.38 -12.27
CA LYS A 37 -14.36 8.53 -12.87
C LYS A 37 -13.33 7.70 -12.12
N PHE A 38 -12.41 7.11 -12.88
CA PHE A 38 -11.30 6.33 -12.34
C PHE A 38 -9.97 6.88 -12.85
N PHE A 39 -8.93 6.69 -12.07
CA PHE A 39 -7.60 7.18 -12.36
C PHE A 39 -6.58 6.09 -12.07
N TYR A 40 -5.53 5.99 -12.89
CA TYR A 40 -4.28 5.40 -12.44
C TYR A 40 -3.63 6.34 -11.44
N ALA A 41 -3.30 5.81 -10.26
CA ALA A 41 -2.46 6.48 -9.27
C ALA A 41 -1.09 5.83 -9.23
N ASN A 42 -0.05 6.64 -9.47
CA ASN A 42 1.34 6.25 -9.37
C ASN A 42 2.00 7.01 -8.23
N VAL A 43 2.10 6.37 -7.06
CA VAL A 43 2.85 6.91 -5.92
C VAL A 43 4.34 6.81 -6.21
N LEU A 44 5.00 7.96 -6.18
CA LEU A 44 6.42 8.12 -6.51
C LEU A 44 7.34 7.96 -5.30
N GLU A 45 6.77 8.01 -4.09
CA GLU A 45 7.53 7.92 -2.86
C GLU A 45 7.96 6.48 -2.59
N GLU A 46 9.25 6.31 -2.40
CA GLU A 46 9.89 5.05 -2.04
C GLU A 46 10.79 5.30 -0.83
N VAL A 47 10.58 4.51 0.23
CA VAL A 47 11.24 4.72 1.54
C VAL A 47 11.94 3.44 1.99
N CYS A 48 13.22 3.56 2.30
CA CYS A 48 14.09 2.45 2.73
C CYS A 48 13.94 2.18 4.23
N CYS A 49 12.75 1.74 4.63
CA CYS A 49 12.39 1.50 6.03
C CYS A 49 12.25 0.02 6.40
N PHE A 50 12.61 -0.91 5.52
CA PHE A 50 12.57 -2.33 5.87
C PHE A 50 13.63 -2.65 6.91
N ASP A 51 13.22 -3.15 8.08
CA ASP A 51 14.13 -3.57 9.14
C ASP A 51 14.55 -5.03 8.91
N TYR A 52 15.75 -5.22 8.39
CA TYR A 52 16.30 -6.55 8.07
C TYR A 52 16.66 -7.39 9.29
N GLU A 53 16.92 -6.75 10.42
CA GLU A 53 17.37 -7.44 11.64
C GLU A 53 16.17 -8.02 12.40
N ASN A 54 15.05 -7.27 12.41
CA ASN A 54 13.87 -7.63 13.17
C ASN A 54 12.74 -8.26 12.32
N SER A 55 12.78 -8.13 10.99
CA SER A 55 11.82 -8.78 10.09
C SER A 55 12.12 -10.27 9.90
N LYS A 56 11.07 -11.08 9.71
CA LYS A 56 11.18 -12.49 9.32
C LYS A 56 10.75 -12.66 7.87
N TYR A 57 11.66 -13.07 7.00
CA TYR A 57 11.41 -13.15 5.56
C TYR A 57 12.20 -14.29 4.90
N GLU A 58 11.68 -14.78 3.78
CA GLU A 58 12.36 -15.77 2.92
C GLU A 58 13.15 -15.02 1.84
N ALA A 59 14.48 -15.06 1.91
CA ALA A 59 15.35 -14.49 0.90
C ALA A 59 15.67 -15.50 -0.21
N THR A 60 15.85 -15.00 -1.44
CA THR A 60 16.36 -15.73 -2.60
C THR A 60 17.46 -14.91 -3.26
N GLU A 61 18.20 -15.50 -4.19
CA GLU A 61 19.19 -14.79 -5.00
C GLU A 61 18.61 -13.60 -5.79
N LYS A 62 17.28 -13.60 -6.00
CA LYS A 62 16.51 -12.58 -6.75
C LYS A 62 15.85 -11.54 -5.85
N GLY A 63 15.89 -11.69 -4.53
CA GLY A 63 15.24 -10.80 -3.56
C GLY A 63 14.37 -11.56 -2.54
N ILE A 64 13.43 -10.86 -1.91
CA ILE A 64 12.52 -11.44 -0.90
C ILE A 64 11.36 -12.19 -1.60
N LYS A 65 11.24 -13.49 -1.33
CA LYS A 65 10.16 -14.35 -1.84
C LYS A 65 8.90 -14.30 -0.98
N GLY A 66 9.05 -14.14 0.34
CA GLY A 66 7.93 -14.10 1.28
C GLY A 66 8.29 -13.34 2.55
N ILE A 67 7.29 -12.77 3.21
CA ILE A 67 7.43 -12.04 4.47
C ILE A 67 6.53 -12.72 5.49
N GLU A 68 7.13 -13.24 6.55
CA GLU A 68 6.40 -13.85 7.67
C GLU A 68 6.13 -12.85 8.79
N ARG A 69 6.98 -11.83 8.94
CA ARG A 69 6.83 -10.72 9.86
C ARG A 69 7.49 -9.50 9.22
N LEU A 70 6.73 -8.42 9.03
CA LEU A 70 7.24 -7.15 8.56
C LEU A 70 7.48 -6.23 9.74
N VAL A 71 8.71 -5.78 9.91
CA VAL A 71 9.08 -4.69 10.83
C VAL A 71 9.60 -3.54 9.99
N LEU A 72 9.09 -2.34 10.29
CA LEU A 72 9.51 -1.11 9.64
C LEU A 72 10.28 -0.26 10.64
N ASP A 73 11.36 0.37 10.17
CA ASP A 73 12.07 1.41 10.90
C ASP A 73 11.20 2.69 10.88
N GLU A 74 10.42 2.88 11.94
CA GLU A 74 9.48 4.00 12.08
C GLU A 74 10.14 5.37 11.96
N SER A 75 11.42 5.48 12.36
CA SER A 75 12.16 6.75 12.24
C SER A 75 12.30 7.21 10.80
N LYS A 76 12.35 6.27 9.84
CA LYS A 76 12.42 6.55 8.40
C LYS A 76 11.06 6.76 7.76
N CYS A 77 9.98 6.38 8.45
CA CYS A 77 8.60 6.56 7.99
C CYS A 77 8.04 7.94 8.35
N GLN A 78 8.69 8.69 9.24
CA GLN A 78 8.22 9.99 9.70
C GLN A 78 8.06 10.97 8.52
N GLY A 79 6.93 11.67 8.50
CA GLY A 79 6.60 12.66 7.46
C GLY A 79 6.02 12.07 6.17
N TYR A 80 5.89 10.74 6.03
CA TYR A 80 5.26 10.11 4.88
C TYR A 80 3.85 9.62 5.20
N HIS A 81 2.89 9.93 4.30
CA HIS A 81 1.51 9.44 4.42
C HIS A 81 1.20 8.24 3.53
N PHE A 82 1.88 8.10 2.39
CA PHE A 82 1.69 6.97 1.49
C PHE A 82 2.94 6.72 0.66
N PHE A 83 3.56 5.57 0.85
CA PHE A 83 4.80 5.25 0.17
C PHE A 83 4.94 3.75 -0.13
N ARG A 84 5.85 3.45 -1.04
CA ARG A 84 6.34 2.10 -1.29
C ARG A 84 7.54 1.81 -0.38
N VAL A 85 7.57 0.64 0.25
CA VAL A 85 8.80 0.17 0.92
C VAL A 85 9.83 -0.21 -0.14
N GLY A 86 10.98 0.46 -0.13
CA GLY A 86 12.09 0.15 -1.01
C GLY A 86 13.25 1.16 -0.96
N PRO A 87 14.39 0.88 -1.62
CA PRO A 87 14.69 -0.37 -2.27
C PRO A 87 14.87 -1.47 -1.23
N ILE A 88 14.33 -2.66 -1.49
CA ILE A 88 14.62 -3.86 -0.71
C ILE A 88 15.90 -4.46 -1.30
N PRO A 89 17.09 -4.35 -0.64
CA PRO A 89 18.37 -4.81 -1.17
C PRO A 89 18.35 -6.21 -1.79
N ARG A 90 19.10 -6.29 -2.90
CA ARG A 90 19.46 -7.52 -3.62
C ARG A 90 20.83 -7.99 -3.14
N LYS A 91 21.11 -9.28 -3.32
CA LYS A 91 22.50 -9.76 -3.40
C LYS A 91 23.11 -9.60 -4.82
N THR A 92 22.33 -9.31 -5.88
CA THR A 92 22.85 -9.27 -7.27
C THR A 92 22.26 -8.15 -8.14
N ASN A 93 23.08 -7.62 -9.07
CA ASN A 93 22.80 -6.44 -9.92
C ASN A 93 21.70 -6.60 -11.01
N ARG A 94 20.85 -7.64 -11.02
CA ARG A 94 19.84 -7.86 -12.08
C ARG A 94 18.42 -7.42 -11.69
N SER A 95 17.81 -6.56 -12.52
CA SER A 95 16.45 -5.98 -12.46
C SER A 95 15.41 -6.77 -11.63
N PRO A 96 14.57 -6.10 -10.80
CA PRO A 96 13.83 -6.79 -9.75
C PRO A 96 12.59 -7.42 -10.38
N LYS A 97 12.57 -8.75 -10.49
CA LYS A 97 11.39 -9.52 -10.89
C LYS A 97 10.87 -10.45 -9.79
N SER A 98 11.13 -10.17 -8.51
CA SER A 98 10.51 -10.95 -7.43
C SER A 98 10.31 -10.20 -6.11
N LEU A 99 9.56 -9.09 -6.15
CA LEU A 99 8.54 -8.88 -5.13
C LEU A 99 7.20 -9.01 -5.85
N ARG A 100 6.55 -10.16 -5.71
CA ARG A 100 5.17 -10.36 -6.18
C ARG A 100 4.14 -9.55 -5.39
N GLY A 101 4.56 -8.81 -4.36
CA GLY A 101 3.77 -7.79 -3.70
C GLY A 101 4.63 -6.56 -3.47
N VAL A 102 4.30 -5.46 -4.14
CA VAL A 102 4.82 -4.16 -3.72
C VAL A 102 4.21 -3.88 -2.35
N ILE A 103 5.03 -3.72 -1.31
CA ILE A 103 4.53 -3.33 0.02
C ILE A 103 4.24 -1.84 -0.03
N TRP A 104 2.97 -1.52 0.17
CA TRP A 104 2.46 -0.17 0.24
C TRP A 104 2.13 0.13 1.69
N CYS A 105 2.70 1.20 2.22
CA CYS A 105 2.48 1.64 3.59
C CYS A 105 1.71 2.96 3.56
N VAL A 106 0.71 3.06 4.43
CA VAL A 106 -0.06 4.28 4.65
C VAL A 106 0.07 4.70 6.10
N SER A 107 0.11 6.01 6.35
CA SER A 107 -0.03 6.53 7.71
C SER A 107 -1.40 6.19 8.29
N GLU A 108 -1.49 6.09 9.62
CA GLU A 108 -2.73 5.84 10.32
C GLU A 108 -3.79 6.93 10.06
N GLU A 109 -3.36 8.19 9.97
CA GLU A 109 -4.24 9.31 9.64
C GLU A 109 -4.91 9.10 8.27
N LEU A 110 -4.12 8.73 7.25
CA LEU A 110 -4.64 8.48 5.92
C LEU A 110 -5.56 7.26 5.89
N ALA A 111 -5.17 6.17 6.56
CA ALA A 111 -5.98 4.95 6.65
C ALA A 111 -7.34 5.22 7.31
N THR A 112 -7.35 6.02 8.38
CA THR A 112 -8.56 6.45 9.08
C THR A 112 -9.47 7.26 8.15
N LYS A 113 -8.94 8.28 7.45
CA LYS A 113 -9.75 9.07 6.52
C LYS A 113 -10.32 8.22 5.38
N ILE A 114 -9.57 7.25 4.86
CA ILE A 114 -10.05 6.34 3.82
C ILE A 114 -11.21 5.48 4.35
N HIS A 115 -11.05 4.92 5.55
CA HIS A 115 -12.08 4.13 6.23
C HIS A 115 -13.35 4.95 6.47
N ASP A 116 -13.22 6.13 7.08
CA ASP A 116 -14.36 6.99 7.44
C ASP A 116 -15.08 7.57 6.23
N SER A 117 -14.39 7.69 5.09
CA SER A 117 -14.99 8.10 3.81
C SER A 117 -15.82 7.00 3.15
N GLY A 118 -15.85 5.78 3.70
CA GLY A 118 -16.60 4.65 3.13
C GLY A 118 -16.01 4.13 1.82
N ILE A 119 -14.74 4.39 1.53
CA ILE A 119 -14.07 3.92 0.31
C ILE A 119 -13.90 2.40 0.39
N THR A 120 -14.50 1.68 -0.54
CA THR A 120 -14.47 0.21 -0.60
C THR A 120 -13.26 -0.33 -1.38
N GLY A 121 -12.99 -1.63 -1.25
CA GLY A 121 -11.96 -2.32 -2.06
C GLY A 121 -10.53 -2.07 -1.58
N VAL A 122 -10.39 -1.51 -0.38
CA VAL A 122 -9.11 -1.34 0.33
C VAL A 122 -9.17 -2.12 1.63
N THR A 123 -8.10 -2.82 1.96
CA THR A 123 -7.94 -3.50 3.24
C THR A 123 -6.60 -3.10 3.82
N PHE A 124 -6.63 -2.57 5.04
CA PHE A 124 -5.43 -2.25 5.79
C PHE A 124 -5.10 -3.40 6.73
N VAL A 125 -3.81 -3.68 6.86
CA VAL A 125 -3.28 -4.65 7.82
C VAL A 125 -2.13 -3.99 8.56
N ARG A 126 -1.99 -4.30 9.84
CA ARG A 126 -0.80 -3.88 10.59
C ARG A 126 0.44 -4.60 10.03
N PRO A 127 1.63 -3.98 10.01
CA PRO A 127 2.83 -4.62 9.49
C PRO A 127 3.11 -5.99 10.12
N GLU A 128 2.96 -6.13 11.43
CA GLU A 128 3.15 -7.36 12.19
C GLU A 128 2.20 -8.50 11.80
N ASP A 129 1.06 -8.16 11.19
CA ASP A 129 -0.01 -9.08 10.80
C ASP A 129 0.00 -9.45 9.31
N ALA A 130 0.94 -8.92 8.52
CA ALA A 130 0.99 -9.06 7.07
C ALA A 130 1.00 -10.51 6.54
N ARG A 131 1.27 -11.51 7.39
CA ARG A 131 1.27 -12.95 7.03
C ARG A 131 -0.13 -13.58 7.02
N LYS A 132 -1.08 -13.02 7.78
CA LYS A 132 -2.37 -13.68 8.04
C LYS A 132 -3.32 -13.44 6.86
N HIS A 133 -3.20 -14.29 5.84
CA HIS A 133 -4.22 -14.46 4.81
C HIS A 133 -5.22 -15.56 5.22
N PRO A 134 -6.53 -15.38 4.97
CA PRO A 134 -7.14 -14.19 4.38
C PRO A 134 -7.13 -12.99 5.35
N ALA A 135 -6.91 -11.79 4.80
CA ALA A 135 -6.85 -10.52 5.54
C ALA A 135 -8.16 -10.17 6.28
N GLU A 136 -9.22 -10.95 6.05
CA GLU A 136 -10.56 -10.80 6.65
C GLU A 136 -10.54 -10.90 8.17
N ASN A 137 -9.61 -11.66 8.76
CA ASN A 137 -9.51 -11.82 10.21
C ASN A 137 -8.57 -10.83 10.91
N VAL A 138 -7.95 -9.91 10.16
CA VAL A 138 -6.89 -9.02 10.69
C VAL A 138 -6.92 -7.63 10.07
N ALA A 139 -8.09 -7.23 9.57
CA ALA A 139 -8.31 -5.88 9.11
C ALA A 139 -7.95 -4.90 10.24
N TRP A 140 -7.01 -4.01 9.96
CA TRP A 140 -6.71 -2.90 10.85
C TRP A 140 -7.97 -2.07 11.05
N LYS A 141 -8.18 -1.64 12.29
CA LYS A 141 -9.21 -0.69 12.69
C LYS A 141 -8.53 0.52 13.35
N PRO A 142 -9.09 1.73 13.20
CA PRO A 142 -8.64 2.89 13.96
C PRO A 142 -8.66 2.58 15.47
N ASP A 143 -7.64 3.02 16.19
CA ASP A 143 -7.56 2.80 17.63
C ASP A 143 -8.81 3.36 18.34
N GLY A 144 -9.51 2.51 19.09
CA GLY A 144 -10.76 2.84 19.80
C GLY A 144 -12.00 2.02 19.41
N GLN A 145 -11.98 1.30 18.29
CA GLN A 145 -13.08 0.39 17.92
C GLN A 145 -12.72 -1.09 18.19
N LYS A 146 -13.17 -1.61 19.34
CA LYS A 146 -13.10 -3.05 19.63
C LYS A 146 -14.01 -3.84 18.70
N SER A 147 -13.57 -5.03 18.30
CA SER A 147 -14.41 -6.03 17.64
C SER A 147 -15.54 -6.44 18.59
N SER A 148 -16.75 -6.03 18.26
CA SER A 148 -17.99 -6.65 18.76
C SER A 148 -18.12 -8.06 18.21
#